data_AF-A0A6L7W4C4-F1
#
_entry.id   AF-A0A6L7W4C4-F1
#
_cell.length_a   1.000
_cell.length_b   1.000
_cell.length_c   1.000
_cell.angle_alpha   90.00
_cell.angle_beta   90.00
_cell.angle_gamma   90.00
#
_symmetry.space_group_name_H-M   'P 1'
#
loop_
_entity.id
_entity.type
_entity.pdbx_description
1 polymer ?
#
loop_
_entity_poly.entity_id
_entity_poly.type
_entity_poly.pdbx_seq_one_letter_code
_entity_poly.pdbx_strand_id
1 'polypeptide(L)'
;MSDLAREFERLVAQGELWPGFDPLAIPLVFYDGDDTYLFRCSEVPEGFREMRVGECDVLVYDGRYPVVTASSVVEIAGMPTASVMFDGSANQAPTVIASLAIHEAFHVYQQACHPTWQGNETVLYLYPVDDAILLSLRRMETEALRRALTATGVQEKRCWTLRALRARQDRYAGMGPEFSTYERGSELLEGLASYVEAMSVGRMMLWR
;
A
#
# COMPACT_ATOMS: atom_id res chain seq x y z
N MET A 1 16.98 10.91 6.21
CA MET A 1 16.24 11.50 5.08
C MET A 1 16.95 11.48 3.72
N SER A 2 18.21 11.95 3.57
CA SER A 2 18.90 11.90 2.25
C SER A 2 18.98 10.48 1.66
N ASP A 3 19.33 9.49 2.48
CA ASP A 3 19.39 8.09 2.02
C ASP A 3 18.02 7.52 1.65
N LEU A 4 16.96 7.97 2.33
CA LEU A 4 15.59 7.57 2.01
C LEU A 4 15.13 8.11 0.65
N ALA A 5 15.41 9.39 0.38
CA ALA A 5 15.10 10.01 -0.92
C ALA A 5 15.84 9.30 -2.06
N ARG A 6 17.15 9.05 -1.89
CA ARG A 6 17.96 8.31 -2.87
C ARG A 6 17.45 6.89 -3.07
N GLU A 7 17.08 6.21 -1.99
CA GLU A 7 16.56 4.85 -2.07
C GLU A 7 15.21 4.81 -2.79
N PHE A 8 14.30 5.75 -2.52
CA PHE A 8 13.05 5.88 -3.26
C PHE A 8 13.30 6.03 -4.76
N GLU A 9 14.16 6.97 -5.16
CA GLU A 9 14.52 7.17 -6.57
C GLU A 9 15.14 5.92 -7.19
N ARG A 10 16.01 5.23 -6.44
CA ARG A 10 16.60 3.95 -6.87
C ARG A 10 15.54 2.88 -7.08
N LEU A 11 14.53 2.76 -6.22
CA LEU A 11 13.44 1.80 -6.38
C LEU A 11 12.58 2.11 -7.62
N VAL A 12 12.23 3.37 -7.82
CA VAL A 12 11.43 3.80 -8.98
C VAL A 12 12.20 3.61 -10.30
N ALA A 13 13.51 3.82 -10.30
CA ALA A 13 14.35 3.65 -11.50
C ALA A 13 14.50 2.20 -11.98
N GLN A 14 14.00 1.20 -11.23
CA GLN A 14 14.12 -0.23 -11.63
C GLN A 14 13.21 -0.61 -12.79
N GLY A 15 12.16 0.16 -13.08
CA GLY A 15 11.25 -0.08 -14.19
C GLY A 15 9.85 0.44 -13.96
N GLU A 16 8.95 0.17 -14.91
CA GLU A 16 7.53 0.50 -14.76
C GLU A 16 6.88 -0.40 -13.70
N LEU A 17 6.44 0.20 -12.59
CA LEU A 17 5.80 -0.51 -11.48
C LEU A 17 4.31 -0.80 -11.76
N TRP A 18 3.65 0.13 -12.44
CA TRP A 18 2.26 0.02 -12.89
C TRP A 18 2.03 0.94 -14.11
N PRO A 19 1.23 0.54 -15.10
CA PRO A 19 0.98 1.36 -16.28
C PRO A 19 0.47 2.76 -15.95
N GLY A 20 1.24 3.79 -16.34
CA GLY A 20 0.88 5.20 -16.14
C GLY A 20 1.03 5.73 -14.70
N PHE A 21 1.62 4.95 -13.79
CA PHE A 21 1.95 5.39 -12.44
C PHE A 21 3.37 6.00 -12.43
N ASP A 22 3.45 7.31 -12.16
CA ASP A 22 4.72 8.03 -11.94
C ASP A 22 4.86 8.43 -10.46
N PRO A 23 5.62 7.67 -9.64
CA PRO A 23 5.78 7.97 -8.22
C PRO A 23 6.58 9.26 -7.96
N LEU A 24 7.37 9.74 -8.93
CA LEU A 24 8.16 10.97 -8.78
C LEU A 24 7.32 12.22 -9.01
N ALA A 25 6.15 12.10 -9.63
CA ALA A 25 5.19 13.20 -9.78
C ALA A 25 4.34 13.44 -8.52
N ILE A 26 4.42 12.56 -7.52
CA ILE A 26 3.56 12.58 -6.33
C ILE A 26 4.34 13.16 -5.14
N PRO A 27 3.78 14.20 -4.45
CA PRO A 27 4.36 14.71 -3.21
C PRO A 27 4.39 13.62 -2.12
N LEU A 28 5.47 13.61 -1.32
CA LEU A 28 5.65 12.66 -0.23
C LEU A 28 5.86 13.40 1.09
N VAL A 29 5.14 13.00 2.14
CA VAL A 29 5.36 13.49 3.50
C VAL A 29 5.71 12.32 4.42
N PHE A 30 6.77 12.49 5.19
CA PHE A 30 7.28 11.50 6.13
C PHE A 30 7.24 12.07 7.54
N TYR A 31 6.74 11.30 8.50
CA TYR A 31 6.92 11.60 9.92
C TYR A 31 7.76 10.49 10.54
N ASP A 32 8.91 10.86 11.11
CA ASP A 32 9.90 9.92 11.66
C ASP A 32 9.76 9.70 13.18
N GLY A 33 8.66 10.16 13.78
CA GLY A 33 8.45 10.11 15.23
C GLY A 33 8.88 11.38 15.95
N ASP A 34 9.78 12.18 15.37
CA ASP A 34 10.21 13.46 15.90
C ASP A 34 9.71 14.60 15.02
N ASP A 35 10.09 14.62 13.74
CA ASP A 35 9.83 15.71 12.79
C ASP A 35 9.13 15.22 11.51
N THR A 36 8.53 16.16 10.78
CA THR A 36 7.87 15.90 9.50
C THR A 36 8.68 16.46 8.33
N TYR A 37 8.84 15.66 7.28
CA TYR A 37 9.63 15.98 6.10
C TYR A 37 8.78 15.85 4.84
N LEU A 38 8.67 16.92 4.06
CA LEU A 38 7.90 16.99 2.84
C LEU A 38 8.83 17.14 1.62
N PHE A 39 8.62 16.29 0.63
CA PHE A 39 9.36 16.22 -0.62
C PHE A 39 8.44 16.49 -1.80
N ARG A 40 9.02 17.04 -2.88
CA ARG A 40 8.36 17.22 -4.19
C ARG A 40 7.08 18.06 -4.11
N CYS A 41 7.05 19.01 -3.18
CA CYS A 41 6.01 20.03 -3.11
C CYS A 41 6.50 21.29 -3.82
N SER A 42 5.67 21.88 -4.68
CA SER A 42 6.00 23.10 -5.43
C SER A 42 5.85 24.37 -4.60
N GLU A 43 5.08 24.32 -3.51
CA GLU A 43 4.83 25.44 -2.61
C GLU A 43 5.25 25.06 -1.19
N VAL A 44 5.76 26.02 -0.43
CA VAL A 44 6.13 25.80 0.98
C VAL A 44 4.88 25.96 1.84
N PRO A 45 4.33 24.88 2.45
CA PRO A 45 3.14 25.00 3.28
C PRO A 45 3.45 25.73 4.59
N GLU A 46 2.40 26.26 5.23
CA GLU A 46 2.55 26.97 6.50
C GLU A 46 3.25 26.10 7.56
N GLY A 47 4.23 26.70 8.25
CA GLY A 47 5.02 26.05 9.30
C GLY A 47 6.20 25.21 8.79
N PHE A 48 6.28 24.92 7.49
CA PHE A 48 7.44 24.26 6.92
C PHE A 48 8.59 25.26 6.68
N ARG A 49 9.82 24.77 6.85
CA ARG A 49 11.05 25.49 6.53
C ARG A 49 11.88 24.70 5.52
N GLU A 50 12.44 25.40 4.54
CA GLU A 50 13.39 24.81 3.61
C GLU A 50 14.66 24.38 4.35
N MET A 51 15.07 23.14 4.12
CA MET A 51 16.30 22.57 4.63
C MET A 51 16.98 21.77 3.52
N ARG A 52 18.31 21.77 3.54
CA ARG A 52 19.10 20.89 2.68
C ARG A 52 19.60 19.71 3.48
N VAL A 53 19.18 18.50 3.11
CA VAL A 53 19.66 17.26 3.74
C VAL A 53 20.46 16.47 2.71
N GLY A 54 21.78 16.55 2.81
CA GLY A 54 22.70 16.03 1.79
C GLY A 54 22.57 16.84 0.50
N GLU A 55 22.16 16.17 -0.59
CA GLU A 55 21.92 16.78 -1.91
C GLU A 55 20.45 17.07 -2.19
N CYS A 56 19.54 16.73 -1.26
CA CYS A 56 18.10 16.89 -1.43
C CYS A 56 17.60 18.16 -0.73
N ASP A 57 16.84 18.97 -1.44
CA ASP A 57 16.06 20.05 -0.84
C ASP A 57 14.77 19.43 -0.27
N VAL A 58 14.52 19.67 1.01
CA VAL A 58 13.40 19.10 1.77
C VAL A 58 12.76 20.18 2.62
N LEU A 59 11.44 20.11 2.77
CA LEU A 59 10.70 20.97 3.67
C LEU A 59 10.55 20.26 5.02
N VAL A 60 10.91 20.91 6.11
CA VAL A 60 10.85 20.34 7.46
C VAL A 60 9.82 21.09 8.30
N TYR A 61 9.02 20.35 9.06
CA TYR A 61 8.12 20.86 10.07
C TYR A 61 8.48 20.19 11.41
N ASP A 62 8.67 21.01 12.45
CA ASP A 62 9.07 20.53 13.77
C ASP A 62 7.89 19.79 14.43
N GLY A 63 8.09 18.53 14.80
CA GLY A 63 6.98 17.70 15.28
C GLY A 63 6.18 16.99 14.18
N ARG A 64 5.04 16.44 14.57
CA ARG A 64 4.07 15.84 13.65
C ARG A 64 3.20 16.90 13.00
N TYR A 65 3.22 17.00 11.68
CA TYR A 65 2.33 17.90 10.95
C TYR A 65 0.86 17.48 11.14
N PRO A 66 -0.09 18.40 11.40
CA PRO A 66 -1.42 18.04 11.93
C PRO A 66 -2.24 17.03 11.11
N VAL A 67 -2.11 17.04 9.79
CA VAL A 67 -2.86 16.13 8.90
C VAL A 67 -2.22 14.74 8.79
N VAL A 68 -0.95 14.58 9.19
CA VAL A 68 -0.22 13.31 9.13
C VAL A 68 -0.55 12.50 10.38
N THR A 69 -1.65 11.73 10.32
CA THR A 69 -2.17 10.96 11.47
C THR A 69 -2.06 9.45 11.30
N ALA A 70 -1.90 8.98 10.06
CA ALA A 70 -1.60 7.61 9.67
C ALA A 70 -0.76 7.62 8.38
N SER A 71 -0.20 6.47 7.97
CA SER A 71 0.23 6.31 6.58
C SER A 71 -1.02 6.18 5.71
N SER A 72 -1.24 7.15 4.84
CA SER A 72 -2.39 7.24 3.94
C SER A 72 -2.19 8.36 2.91
N VAL A 73 -3.21 8.62 2.09
CA VAL A 73 -3.32 9.88 1.36
C VAL A 73 -3.76 11.00 2.30
N VAL A 74 -3.08 12.15 2.24
CA VAL A 74 -3.43 13.39 2.95
C VAL A 74 -3.42 14.58 1.99
N GLU A 75 -4.09 15.66 2.34
CA GLU A 75 -4.04 16.92 1.56
C GLU A 75 -3.07 17.91 2.22
N ILE A 76 -2.06 18.36 1.49
CA ILE A 76 -1.12 19.39 1.93
C ILE A 76 -1.03 20.44 0.83
N ALA A 77 -1.24 21.72 1.17
CA ALA A 77 -1.28 22.83 0.20
C ALA A 77 -2.23 22.56 -1.00
N GLY A 78 -3.39 21.94 -0.75
CA GLY A 78 -4.38 21.61 -1.79
C GLY A 78 -3.97 20.47 -2.73
N MET A 79 -2.86 19.77 -2.46
CA MET A 79 -2.38 18.65 -3.26
C MET A 79 -2.49 17.31 -2.50
N PRO A 80 -3.06 16.27 -3.14
CA PRO A 80 -2.95 14.90 -2.65
C PRO A 80 -1.48 14.50 -2.47
N THR A 81 -1.12 14.14 -1.25
CA THR A 81 0.23 13.82 -0.81
C THR A 81 0.22 12.45 -0.15
N ALA A 82 1.16 11.60 -0.52
CA ALA A 82 1.32 10.32 0.14
C ALA A 82 2.06 10.51 1.46
N SER A 83 1.47 10.03 2.55
CA SER A 83 2.04 10.14 3.89
C SER A 83 2.55 8.80 4.39
N VAL A 84 3.73 8.81 4.99
CA VAL A 84 4.35 7.64 5.62
C VAL A 84 4.74 8.01 7.04
N MET A 85 4.22 7.26 8.01
CA MET A 85 4.66 7.34 9.39
C MET A 85 5.57 6.15 9.70
N PHE A 86 6.74 6.42 10.27
CA PHE A 86 7.65 5.40 10.77
C PHE A 86 8.33 5.86 12.05
N ASP A 87 8.84 4.91 12.82
CA ASP A 87 9.63 5.21 14.00
C ASP A 87 11.09 5.37 13.58
N GLY A 88 11.59 6.61 13.57
CA GLY A 88 12.97 6.95 13.22
C GLY A 88 13.99 6.43 14.22
N SER A 89 13.57 6.07 15.44
CA SER A 89 14.41 5.36 16.41
C SER A 89 14.50 3.86 16.11
N ALA A 90 13.51 3.32 15.39
CA ALA A 90 13.57 1.95 14.89
C ALA A 90 14.56 1.91 13.71
N ASN A 91 15.52 0.98 13.78
CA ASN A 91 16.52 0.78 12.73
C ASN A 91 15.90 0.06 11.51
N GLN A 92 14.86 0.64 10.91
CA GLN A 92 14.23 0.16 9.70
C GLN A 92 15.11 0.49 8.50
N ALA A 93 15.31 -0.50 7.62
CA ALA A 93 16.09 -0.29 6.41
C ALA A 93 15.41 0.75 5.51
N PRO A 94 16.15 1.70 4.90
CA PRO A 94 15.59 2.69 3.98
C PRO A 94 14.74 2.08 2.86
N THR A 95 15.10 0.88 2.38
CA THR A 95 14.34 0.14 1.37
C THR A 95 12.91 -0.17 1.80
N VAL A 96 12.67 -0.47 3.09
CA VAL A 96 11.33 -0.78 3.62
C VAL A 96 10.47 0.49 3.66
N ILE A 97 11.05 1.60 4.12
CA ILE A 97 10.34 2.87 4.19
C ILE A 97 10.07 3.41 2.78
N ALA A 98 11.03 3.26 1.86
CA ALA A 98 10.89 3.67 0.47
C ALA A 98 9.85 2.82 -0.29
N SER A 99 9.79 1.51 -0.07
CA SER A 99 8.76 0.67 -0.68
C SER A 99 7.37 1.03 -0.16
N LEU A 100 7.25 1.29 1.15
CA LEU A 100 6.00 1.78 1.74
C LEU A 100 5.61 3.15 1.17
N ALA A 101 6.56 4.07 0.95
CA ALA A 101 6.25 5.35 0.30
C ALA A 101 5.72 5.17 -1.14
N ILE A 102 6.21 4.16 -1.87
CA ILE A 102 5.69 3.80 -3.19
C ILE A 102 4.25 3.24 -3.07
N HIS A 103 3.97 2.42 -2.05
CA HIS A 103 2.61 1.94 -1.73
C HIS A 103 1.65 3.11 -1.51
N GLU A 104 2.01 4.05 -0.64
CA GLU A 104 1.18 5.21 -0.32
C GLU A 104 1.04 6.17 -1.51
N ALA A 105 2.09 6.35 -2.30
CA ALA A 105 2.02 7.09 -3.56
C ALA A 105 1.07 6.41 -4.57
N PHE A 106 0.98 5.09 -4.56
CA PHE A 106 0.05 4.38 -5.41
C PHE A 106 -1.41 4.62 -4.99
N HIS A 107 -1.71 4.79 -3.71
CA HIS A 107 -3.05 5.21 -3.28
C HIS A 107 -3.44 6.59 -3.80
N VAL A 108 -2.51 7.55 -3.86
CA VAL A 108 -2.76 8.86 -4.50
C VAL A 108 -3.14 8.68 -5.97
N TYR A 109 -2.39 7.85 -6.70
CA TYR A 109 -2.68 7.51 -8.09
C TYR A 109 -4.04 6.80 -8.25
N GLN A 110 -4.35 5.82 -7.40
CA GLN A 110 -5.62 5.10 -7.42
C GLN A 110 -6.81 6.03 -7.16
N GLN A 111 -6.70 6.97 -6.24
CA GLN A 111 -7.77 7.94 -5.98
C GLN A 111 -8.04 8.82 -7.21
N ALA A 112 -7.00 9.21 -7.95
CA ALA A 112 -7.12 10.02 -9.15
C ALA A 112 -7.73 9.25 -10.34
N CYS A 113 -7.30 8.01 -10.56
CA CYS A 113 -7.73 7.21 -11.72
C CYS A 113 -8.99 6.36 -11.46
N HIS A 114 -9.20 5.94 -10.22
CA HIS A 114 -10.18 4.94 -9.81
C HIS A 114 -10.83 5.29 -8.45
N PRO A 115 -11.52 6.44 -8.33
CA PRO A 115 -12.06 6.94 -7.04
C PRO A 115 -13.12 6.05 -6.39
N THR A 116 -13.60 5.02 -7.08
CA THR A 116 -14.60 4.06 -6.57
C THR A 116 -13.98 2.75 -6.07
N TRP A 117 -12.66 2.56 -6.22
CA TRP A 117 -11.96 1.37 -5.72
C TRP A 117 -11.69 1.50 -4.23
N GLN A 118 -12.68 1.14 -3.42
CA GLN A 118 -12.56 1.19 -1.97
C GLN A 118 -13.47 0.15 -1.29
N GLY A 119 -13.02 -0.35 -0.14
CA GLY A 119 -13.86 -1.09 0.80
C GLY A 119 -14.64 -0.13 1.71
N ASN A 120 -15.88 -0.46 2.06
CA ASN A 120 -16.57 0.25 3.14
C ASN A 120 -16.12 -0.30 4.52
N GLU A 121 -15.14 0.33 5.15
CA GLU A 121 -14.58 -0.11 6.44
C GLU A 121 -15.63 -0.24 7.56
N THR A 122 -16.76 0.47 7.49
CA THR A 122 -17.83 0.34 8.49
C THR A 122 -18.46 -1.06 8.52
N VAL A 123 -18.30 -1.85 7.45
CA VAL A 123 -18.74 -3.24 7.38
C VAL A 123 -17.97 -4.13 8.37
N LEU A 124 -16.76 -3.74 8.79
CA LEU A 124 -15.96 -4.50 9.76
C LEU A 124 -16.65 -4.69 11.11
N TYR A 125 -17.51 -3.74 11.53
CA TYR A 125 -18.25 -3.85 12.80
C TYR A 125 -19.22 -5.03 12.85
N LEU A 126 -19.65 -5.52 11.69
CA LEU A 126 -20.59 -6.65 11.57
C LEU A 126 -19.95 -7.85 10.87
N TYR A 127 -18.65 -7.79 10.57
CA TYR A 127 -17.96 -8.82 9.80
C TYR A 127 -18.02 -10.18 10.52
N PRO A 128 -18.37 -11.28 9.83
CA PRO A 128 -18.58 -12.59 10.46
C PRO A 128 -17.25 -13.27 10.80
N VAL A 129 -16.53 -12.73 11.78
CA VAL A 129 -15.19 -13.17 12.19
C VAL A 129 -15.17 -14.51 12.92
N ASP A 130 -16.31 -14.97 13.44
CA ASP A 130 -16.47 -16.19 14.23
C ASP A 130 -17.24 -17.30 13.51
N ASP A 131 -17.66 -17.07 12.26
CA ASP A 131 -18.31 -18.10 11.44
C ASP A 131 -17.31 -19.18 11.02
N ALA A 132 -17.40 -20.35 11.66
CA ALA A 132 -16.49 -21.46 11.45
C ALA A 132 -16.49 -21.99 9.99
N ILE A 133 -17.62 -21.90 9.28
CA ILE A 133 -17.72 -22.35 7.89
C ILE A 133 -16.96 -21.36 6.99
N LEU A 134 -17.22 -20.06 7.14
CA LEU A 134 -16.55 -19.01 6.36
C LEU A 134 -15.03 -19.01 6.60
N LEU A 135 -14.61 -19.16 7.87
CA LEU A 135 -13.19 -19.27 8.24
C LEU A 135 -12.54 -20.52 7.62
N SER A 136 -13.24 -21.66 7.63
CA SER A 136 -12.73 -22.89 7.01
C SER A 136 -12.55 -22.73 5.51
N LEU A 137 -13.50 -22.10 4.83
CA LEU A 137 -13.41 -21.80 3.39
C LEU A 137 -12.27 -20.82 3.10
N ARG A 138 -12.06 -19.79 3.93
CA ARG A 138 -10.94 -18.85 3.79
C ARG A 138 -9.58 -19.54 3.92
N ARG A 139 -9.46 -20.49 4.86
CA ARG A 139 -8.23 -21.32 5.01
C ARG A 139 -8.01 -22.22 3.80
N MET A 140 -9.07 -22.85 3.28
CA MET A 140 -8.99 -23.68 2.06
C MET A 140 -8.59 -22.86 0.83
N GLU A 141 -9.16 -21.66 0.69
CA GLU A 141 -8.80 -20.69 -0.35
C GLU A 141 -7.30 -20.32 -0.27
N THR A 142 -6.84 -19.94 0.91
CA THR A 142 -5.44 -19.52 1.16
C THR A 142 -4.44 -20.65 0.86
N GLU A 143 -4.71 -21.86 1.35
CA GLU A 143 -3.83 -23.01 1.10
C GLU A 143 -3.83 -23.41 -0.38
N ALA A 144 -4.97 -23.32 -1.07
CA ALA A 144 -5.05 -23.60 -2.50
C ALA A 144 -4.27 -22.55 -3.31
N LEU A 145 -4.36 -21.25 -2.97
CA LEU A 145 -3.55 -20.21 -3.61
C LEU A 145 -2.06 -20.45 -3.39
N ARG A 146 -1.64 -20.75 -2.15
CA ARG A 146 -0.25 -21.06 -1.82
C ARG A 146 0.31 -22.22 -2.66
N ARG A 147 -0.48 -23.29 -2.81
CA ARG A 147 -0.11 -24.43 -3.67
C ARG A 147 -0.08 -24.06 -5.15
N ALA A 148 -1.03 -23.26 -5.64
CA ALA A 148 -1.03 -22.80 -7.02
C ALA A 148 0.23 -21.98 -7.36
N LEU A 149 0.66 -21.10 -6.45
CA LEU A 149 1.85 -20.26 -6.61
C LEU A 149 3.17 -21.05 -6.58
N THR A 150 3.21 -22.15 -5.83
CA THR A 150 4.40 -23.00 -5.68
C THR A 150 4.44 -24.18 -6.65
N ALA A 151 3.34 -24.47 -7.35
CA ALA A 151 3.25 -25.54 -8.33
C ALA A 151 4.14 -25.29 -9.56
N THR A 152 4.92 -26.30 -9.93
CA THR A 152 5.80 -26.27 -11.10
C THR A 152 5.10 -26.74 -12.37
N GLY A 153 4.09 -27.62 -12.25
CA GLY A 153 3.32 -28.14 -13.36
C GLY A 153 2.09 -27.29 -13.71
N VAL A 154 1.84 -27.06 -15.00
CA VAL A 154 0.68 -26.29 -15.49
C VAL A 154 -0.65 -26.87 -15.01
N GLN A 155 -0.80 -28.20 -15.03
CA GLN A 155 -2.04 -28.86 -14.62
C GLN A 155 -2.27 -28.77 -13.11
N GLU A 156 -1.20 -28.93 -12.32
CA GLU A 156 -1.26 -28.79 -10.86
C GLU A 156 -1.62 -27.35 -10.47
N LYS A 157 -0.95 -26.36 -11.09
CA LYS A 157 -1.26 -24.94 -10.91
C LYS A 157 -2.73 -24.67 -11.22
N ARG A 158 -3.23 -25.13 -12.37
CA ARG A 158 -4.64 -24.98 -12.76
C ARG A 158 -5.58 -25.63 -11.74
N CYS A 159 -5.28 -26.83 -11.26
CA CYS A 159 -6.12 -27.53 -10.29
C CYS A 159 -6.23 -26.75 -8.97
N TRP A 160 -5.09 -26.29 -8.43
CA TRP A 160 -5.07 -25.51 -7.20
C TRP A 160 -5.72 -24.13 -7.37
N THR A 161 -5.51 -23.45 -8.50
CA THR A 161 -6.20 -22.19 -8.81
C THR A 161 -7.72 -22.39 -8.83
N LEU A 162 -8.22 -23.43 -9.51
CA LEU A 162 -9.66 -23.72 -9.53
C LEU A 162 -10.20 -24.01 -8.13
N ARG A 163 -9.44 -24.71 -7.29
CA ARG A 163 -9.83 -24.98 -5.90
C ARG A 163 -9.92 -23.71 -5.06
N ALA A 164 -8.97 -22.78 -5.23
CA ALA A 164 -9.01 -21.47 -4.57
C ALA A 164 -10.26 -20.67 -5.00
N LEU A 165 -10.50 -20.57 -6.32
CA LEU A 165 -11.67 -19.87 -6.86
C LEU A 165 -12.99 -20.48 -6.37
N ARG A 166 -13.06 -21.81 -6.27
CA ARG A 166 -14.26 -22.48 -5.76
C ARG A 166 -14.50 -22.19 -4.28
N ALA A 167 -13.46 -22.28 -3.44
CA ALA A 167 -13.55 -21.93 -2.03
C ALA A 167 -14.00 -20.48 -1.82
N ARG A 168 -13.47 -19.53 -2.63
CA ARG A 168 -13.91 -18.13 -2.62
C ARG A 168 -15.39 -17.98 -3.02
N GLN A 169 -15.82 -18.66 -4.08
CA GLN A 169 -17.22 -18.63 -4.52
C GLN A 169 -18.18 -19.15 -3.44
N ASP A 170 -17.87 -20.31 -2.87
CA ASP A 170 -18.70 -20.91 -1.81
C ASP A 170 -18.71 -20.02 -0.56
N ARG A 171 -17.58 -19.38 -0.22
CA ARG A 171 -17.48 -18.43 0.89
C ARG A 171 -18.33 -17.17 0.66
N TYR A 172 -18.28 -16.61 -0.55
CA TYR A 172 -19.06 -15.43 -0.91
C TYR A 172 -20.56 -15.72 -0.98
N ALA A 173 -20.95 -16.94 -1.38
CA ALA A 173 -22.35 -17.35 -1.34
C ALA A 173 -22.87 -17.54 0.11
N GLY A 174 -21.97 -17.85 1.06
CA GLY A 174 -22.31 -18.05 2.46
C GLY A 174 -22.31 -16.78 3.32
N MET A 175 -21.85 -15.63 2.80
CA MET A 175 -21.81 -14.35 3.53
C MET A 175 -22.79 -13.34 2.93
N GLY A 176 -23.15 -12.33 3.72
CA GLY A 176 -23.88 -11.14 3.22
C GLY A 176 -23.14 -10.45 2.07
N PRO A 177 -23.86 -9.94 1.05
CA PRO A 177 -23.26 -9.29 -0.12
C PRO A 177 -22.37 -8.09 0.23
N GLU A 178 -22.68 -7.38 1.32
CA GLU A 178 -21.89 -6.29 1.88
C GLU A 178 -20.45 -6.72 2.24
N PHE A 179 -20.27 -7.92 2.81
CA PHE A 179 -18.95 -8.44 3.18
C PHE A 179 -18.13 -8.80 1.95
N SER A 180 -18.75 -9.44 0.95
CA SER A 180 -18.05 -9.78 -0.30
C SER A 180 -17.70 -8.52 -1.12
N THR A 181 -18.53 -7.49 -1.05
CA THR A 181 -18.28 -6.19 -1.69
C THR A 181 -17.13 -5.48 -0.98
N TYR A 182 -17.13 -5.47 0.35
CA TYR A 182 -16.04 -4.94 1.16
C TYR A 182 -14.71 -5.64 0.85
N GLU A 183 -14.66 -6.97 0.84
CA GLU A 183 -13.42 -7.69 0.54
C GLU A 183 -12.90 -7.38 -0.87
N ARG A 184 -13.77 -7.35 -1.89
CA ARG A 184 -13.35 -6.98 -3.26
C ARG A 184 -12.81 -5.55 -3.35
N GLY A 185 -13.47 -4.61 -2.69
CA GLY A 185 -13.01 -3.21 -2.63
C GLY A 185 -11.65 -3.10 -1.95
N SER A 186 -11.47 -3.81 -0.84
CA SER A 186 -10.21 -3.86 -0.10
C SER A 186 -9.10 -4.55 -0.91
N GLU A 187 -9.40 -5.64 -1.61
CA GLU A 187 -8.45 -6.33 -2.51
C GLU A 187 -8.02 -5.42 -3.69
N LEU A 188 -8.93 -4.60 -4.24
CA LEU A 188 -8.60 -3.65 -5.31
C LEU A 188 -7.74 -2.49 -4.80
N LEU A 189 -8.02 -1.97 -3.61
CA LEU A 189 -7.28 -0.85 -3.04
C LEU A 189 -5.91 -1.31 -2.53
N GLU A 190 -5.89 -2.11 -1.46
CA GLU A 190 -4.68 -2.55 -0.77
C GLU A 190 -3.90 -3.61 -1.53
N GLY A 191 -4.60 -4.52 -2.22
CA GLY A 191 -3.94 -5.62 -2.94
C GLY A 191 -3.11 -5.12 -4.12
N LEU A 192 -3.59 -4.10 -4.84
CA LEU A 192 -2.82 -3.49 -5.93
C LEU A 192 -1.68 -2.61 -5.43
N ALA A 193 -1.89 -1.84 -4.36
CA ALA A 193 -0.81 -1.07 -3.72
C ALA A 193 0.31 -1.98 -3.20
N SER A 194 -0.07 -3.08 -2.52
CA SER A 194 0.87 -4.11 -2.07
C SER A 194 1.63 -4.74 -3.24
N TYR A 195 0.96 -4.98 -4.37
CA TYR A 195 1.60 -5.52 -5.58
C TYR A 195 2.69 -4.57 -6.09
N VAL A 196 2.38 -3.29 -6.19
CA VAL A 196 3.32 -2.25 -6.61
C VAL A 196 4.48 -2.12 -5.62
N GLU A 197 4.21 -2.17 -4.31
CA GLU A 197 5.24 -2.24 -3.28
C GLU A 197 6.20 -3.41 -3.53
N ALA A 198 5.66 -4.63 -3.68
CA ALA A 198 6.46 -5.83 -3.87
C ALA A 198 7.30 -5.77 -5.16
N MET A 199 6.73 -5.25 -6.24
CA MET A 199 7.44 -5.03 -7.50
C MET A 199 8.62 -4.07 -7.34
N SER A 200 8.47 -3.00 -6.55
CA SER A 200 9.53 -2.00 -6.34
C SER A 200 10.81 -2.57 -5.73
N VAL A 201 10.69 -3.62 -4.92
CA VAL A 201 11.81 -4.31 -4.24
C VAL A 201 12.20 -5.63 -4.90
N GLY A 202 11.71 -5.89 -6.12
CA GLY A 202 12.01 -7.13 -6.85
C GLY A 202 11.47 -8.39 -6.17
N ARG A 203 10.49 -8.26 -5.26
CA ARG A 203 9.82 -9.40 -4.65
C ARG A 203 8.69 -9.83 -5.57
N MET A 204 8.88 -10.97 -6.23
CA MET A 204 7.73 -11.69 -6.78
C MET A 204 6.90 -12.15 -5.57
N MET A 205 5.71 -11.59 -5.43
CA MET A 205 4.88 -11.72 -4.21
C MET A 205 4.55 -13.19 -3.94
N LEU A 206 5.34 -13.83 -3.08
CA LEU A 206 5.03 -15.11 -2.48
C LEU A 206 4.35 -14.79 -1.15
N TRP A 207 3.01 -14.77 -1.17
CA TRP A 207 2.19 -14.69 0.04
C TRP A 207 2.72 -15.70 1.07
N ARG A 208 3.24 -15.20 2.21
CA ARG A 208 3.70 -16.02 3.34
C ARG A 208 2.55 -16.29 4.29
#